data_AF-A0A2V7G1A8-F1
#
_entry.id   AF-A0A2V7G1A8-F1
#
_cell.length_a   1.000
_cell.length_b   1.000
_cell.length_c   1.000
_cell.angle_alpha   90.00
_cell.angle_beta   90.00
_cell.angle_gamma   90.00
#
_symmetry.space_group_name_H-M   'P 1'
#
loop_
_entity.id
_entity.type
_entity.pdbx_description
1 polymer ?
#
loop_
_entity_poly.entity_id
_entity_poly.type
_entity_poly.pdbx_seq_one_letter_code
_entity_poly.pdbx_strand_id
1 'polypeptide(L)'
;MDRTAVSHALAAARHRERWADEWSHDVEESRRPAWLNDARRYYSTIGGESADPVSVFTAADGEEVSGATPGTPCLHLEPRFRLVRVLDADGREEGIIRSEGIVPGVRYVMGRHGNPIWVLSVRSIVRKRHTLEPADGETWTFDTPFFWWQHLTGTACGVPKLVGYVGPTKRVWLMWIEPGRDTHDLLAAVAFMHRKWWRW
;
A
#
# COMPACT_ATOMS: atom_id res chain seq x y z
N MET A 1 1.12 44.84 1.90
CA MET A 1 0.79 43.49 1.40
C MET A 1 -0.31 43.64 0.38
N ASP A 2 0.04 43.50 -0.89
CA ASP A 2 -0.85 43.75 -2.02
C ASP A 2 -1.75 42.52 -2.28
N ARG A 3 -3.05 42.69 -2.05
CA ARG A 3 -4.07 41.63 -2.10
C ARG A 3 -4.39 41.17 -3.54
N THR A 4 -3.92 41.90 -4.54
CA THR A 4 -4.28 41.68 -5.94
C THR A 4 -3.45 40.56 -6.58
N ALA A 5 -2.17 40.46 -6.22
CA ALA A 5 -1.27 39.41 -6.70
C ALA A 5 -1.61 38.00 -6.15
N VAL A 6 -2.15 37.93 -4.93
CA VAL A 6 -2.56 36.67 -4.30
C VAL A 6 -3.80 36.07 -4.98
N SER A 7 -4.71 36.92 -5.48
CA SER A 7 -5.94 36.49 -6.14
C SER A 7 -5.71 35.90 -7.54
N HIS A 8 -4.75 36.44 -8.30
CA HIS A 8 -4.41 35.92 -9.63
C HIS A 8 -3.69 34.56 -9.56
N ALA A 9 -2.85 34.35 -8.54
CA ALA A 9 -2.16 33.07 -8.33
C ALA A 9 -3.14 31.95 -7.92
N LEU A 10 -4.13 32.24 -7.08
CA LEU A 10 -5.16 31.28 -6.67
C LEU A 10 -6.14 30.93 -7.81
N ALA A 11 -6.47 31.88 -8.68
CA ALA A 11 -7.31 31.63 -9.85
C ALA A 11 -6.59 30.77 -10.92
N ALA A 12 -5.30 31.03 -11.15
CA ALA A 12 -4.49 30.23 -12.07
C ALA A 12 -4.26 28.80 -11.56
N ALA A 13 -4.10 28.60 -10.25
CA ALA A 13 -3.98 27.28 -9.63
C ALA A 13 -5.28 26.45 -9.77
N ARG A 14 -6.43 27.06 -9.49
CA ARG A 14 -7.75 26.40 -9.64
C ARG A 14 -8.10 26.07 -11.09
N HIS A 15 -7.71 26.91 -12.03
CA HIS A 15 -7.88 26.61 -13.45
C HIS A 15 -6.99 25.41 -13.85
N ARG A 16 -5.73 25.34 -13.39
CA ARG A 16 -4.82 24.23 -13.72
C ARG A 16 -5.22 22.88 -13.13
N GLU A 17 -5.79 22.85 -11.93
CA GLU A 17 -6.37 21.64 -11.31
C GLU A 17 -7.56 21.13 -12.13
N ARG A 18 -8.45 22.02 -12.57
CA ARG A 18 -9.63 21.66 -13.35
C ARG A 18 -9.30 20.98 -14.69
N TRP A 19 -8.30 21.50 -15.41
CA TRP A 19 -7.88 20.90 -16.69
C TRP A 19 -7.11 19.57 -16.51
N ALA A 20 -6.46 19.36 -15.36
CA ALA A 20 -5.81 18.08 -15.04
C ALA A 20 -6.85 17.02 -14.63
N ASP A 21 -7.91 17.41 -13.94
CA ASP A 21 -9.01 16.54 -13.53
C ASP A 21 -9.92 16.14 -14.72
N GLU A 22 -10.09 17.03 -15.69
CA GLU A 22 -10.96 16.84 -16.86
C GLU A 22 -10.28 15.98 -17.96
N TRP A 23 -8.95 16.12 -18.17
CA TRP A 23 -8.18 15.21 -19.04
C TRP A 23 -7.91 13.84 -18.41
N SER A 24 -7.96 13.74 -17.08
CA SER A 24 -7.79 12.46 -16.38
C SER A 24 -9.07 11.61 -16.45
N HIS A 25 -10.26 12.22 -16.34
CA HIS A 25 -11.52 11.46 -16.35
C HIS A 25 -11.78 10.69 -17.66
N ASP A 26 -11.58 11.31 -18.82
CA ASP A 26 -11.92 10.70 -20.11
C ASP A 26 -10.95 9.58 -20.55
N VAL A 27 -9.73 9.54 -20.00
CA VAL A 27 -8.73 8.48 -20.27
C VAL A 27 -8.77 7.37 -19.21
N GLU A 28 -9.31 7.67 -18.02
CA GLU A 28 -9.31 6.77 -16.86
C GLU A 28 -10.48 5.78 -16.86
N GLU A 29 -11.66 6.13 -17.41
CA GLU A 29 -12.80 5.19 -17.48
C GLU A 29 -12.53 3.94 -18.34
N SER A 30 -11.71 4.06 -19.40
CA SER A 30 -11.39 2.94 -20.29
C SER A 30 -10.29 2.01 -19.75
N ARG A 31 -9.63 2.37 -18.63
CA ARG A 31 -8.50 1.64 -18.04
C ARG A 31 -8.76 1.13 -16.62
N ARG A 32 -9.91 1.45 -16.03
CA ARG A 32 -10.28 0.93 -14.72
C ARG A 32 -10.50 -0.59 -14.82
N PRO A 33 -9.83 -1.40 -13.98
CA PRO A 33 -10.08 -2.83 -13.99
C PRO A 33 -11.55 -3.12 -13.69
N ALA A 34 -12.17 -4.04 -14.45
CA ALA A 34 -13.59 -4.35 -14.31
C ALA A 34 -13.98 -4.77 -12.87
N TRP A 35 -13.04 -5.39 -12.14
CA TRP A 35 -13.23 -5.84 -10.76
C TRP A 35 -13.25 -4.70 -9.72
N LEU A 36 -12.87 -3.47 -10.09
CA LEU A 36 -12.64 -2.39 -9.12
C LEU A 36 -13.91 -1.97 -8.37
N ASN A 37 -15.07 -2.03 -9.02
CA ASN A 37 -16.35 -1.68 -8.40
C ASN A 37 -16.80 -2.71 -7.36
N ASP A 38 -16.33 -3.95 -7.49
CA ASP A 38 -16.66 -5.05 -6.57
C ASP A 38 -15.53 -5.30 -5.55
N ALA A 39 -14.45 -4.52 -5.63
CA ALA A 39 -13.27 -4.69 -4.80
C ALA A 39 -13.50 -4.23 -3.36
N ARG A 40 -12.99 -5.03 -2.42
CA ARG A 40 -12.89 -4.57 -1.03
C ARG A 40 -11.82 -3.49 -0.90
N ARG A 41 -12.12 -2.52 -0.03
CA ARG A 41 -11.25 -1.41 0.31
C ARG A 41 -10.46 -1.73 1.56
N TYR A 42 -9.16 -1.54 1.48
CA TYR A 42 -8.24 -1.65 2.58
C TYR A 42 -7.46 -0.36 2.74
N TYR A 43 -6.97 -0.11 3.95
CA TYR A 43 -5.94 0.89 4.14
C TYR A 43 -4.95 0.45 5.19
N SER A 44 -3.69 0.85 5.02
CA SER A 44 -2.64 0.67 6.00
C SER A 44 -2.27 2.00 6.63
N THR A 45 -2.03 2.01 7.93
CA THR A 45 -1.60 3.20 8.68
C THR A 45 -0.35 2.91 9.50
N ILE A 46 0.61 3.84 9.47
CA ILE A 46 1.84 3.78 10.26
C ILE A 46 1.60 4.51 11.58
N GLY A 47 1.77 3.79 12.69
CA GLY A 47 1.68 4.34 14.04
C GLY A 47 2.78 5.36 14.34
N GLY A 48 2.49 6.29 15.23
CA GLY A 48 3.45 7.33 15.65
C GLY A 48 4.55 6.87 16.62
N GLU A 49 4.56 5.59 16.97
CA GLU A 49 5.52 4.99 17.89
C GLU A 49 6.92 4.85 17.26
N SER A 50 7.95 4.73 18.10
CA SER A 50 9.38 4.75 17.69
C SER A 50 9.80 3.62 16.73
N ALA A 51 8.98 2.57 16.59
CA ALA A 51 9.26 1.43 15.72
C ALA A 51 8.56 1.48 14.35
N ASP A 52 7.67 2.46 14.12
CA ASP A 52 6.78 2.57 12.96
C ASP A 52 5.95 1.28 12.75
N PRO A 53 5.08 0.88 13.71
CA PRO A 53 4.18 -0.26 13.51
C PRO A 53 3.16 0.06 12.41
N VAL A 54 2.63 -0.96 11.74
CA VAL A 54 1.64 -0.77 10.67
C VAL A 54 0.39 -1.56 10.96
N SER A 55 -0.77 -0.91 10.98
CA SER A 55 -2.07 -1.57 11.10
C SER A 55 -2.80 -1.52 9.76
N VAL A 56 -3.47 -2.60 9.39
CA VAL A 56 -4.31 -2.68 8.19
C VAL A 56 -5.76 -2.89 8.60
N PHE A 57 -6.65 -2.17 7.94
CA PHE A 57 -8.08 -2.22 8.18
C PHE A 57 -8.84 -2.40 6.87
N THR A 58 -10.02 -3.00 6.95
CA THR A 58 -11.05 -2.87 5.91
C THR A 58 -11.82 -1.59 6.12
N ALA A 59 -12.05 -0.85 5.05
CA ALA A 59 -12.95 0.29 5.04
C ALA A 59 -14.33 -0.16 4.52
N ALA A 60 -15.40 0.25 5.19
CA ALA A 60 -16.75 0.07 4.69
C ALA A 60 -16.98 0.93 3.43
N ASP A 61 -17.88 0.49 2.56
CA ASP A 61 -18.21 1.22 1.34
C ASP A 61 -18.83 2.58 1.68
N GLY A 62 -18.33 3.64 1.02
CA GLY A 62 -18.85 5.00 1.19
C GLY A 62 -18.44 5.73 2.48
N GLU A 63 -17.76 5.09 3.44
CA GLU A 63 -17.31 5.77 4.66
C GLU A 63 -15.96 6.47 4.48
N GLU A 64 -15.88 7.69 5.01
CA GLU A 64 -14.63 8.43 5.14
C GLU A 64 -13.84 7.88 6.33
N VAL A 65 -12.72 7.23 6.04
CA VAL A 65 -11.83 6.64 7.04
C VAL A 65 -11.24 7.76 7.90
N SER A 66 -11.46 7.68 9.21
CA SER A 66 -10.95 8.64 10.17
C SER A 66 -10.31 7.94 11.37
N GLY A 67 -9.57 8.68 12.21
CA GLY A 67 -9.08 8.14 13.48
C GLY A 67 -10.19 7.71 14.44
N ALA A 68 -11.40 8.26 14.30
CA ALA A 68 -12.58 7.92 15.11
C ALA A 68 -13.34 6.69 14.57
N THR A 69 -13.21 6.41 13.27
CA THR A 69 -13.85 5.31 12.55
C THR A 69 -12.82 4.60 11.67
N PRO A 70 -11.91 3.82 12.28
CA PRO A 70 -10.82 3.19 11.55
C PRO A 70 -11.25 1.96 10.71
N GLY A 71 -12.55 1.65 10.64
CA GLY A 71 -13.00 0.41 10.02
C GLY A 71 -12.62 -0.84 10.81
N THR A 72 -12.68 -2.01 10.18
CA THR A 72 -12.46 -3.29 10.86
C THR A 72 -10.98 -3.71 10.76
N PRO A 73 -10.29 -3.95 11.88
CA PRO A 73 -8.90 -4.42 11.86
C PRO A 73 -8.74 -5.75 11.13
N CYS A 74 -7.68 -5.88 10.33
CA CYS A 74 -7.34 -7.12 9.62
C CYS A 74 -6.05 -7.74 10.17
N LEU A 75 -4.99 -6.93 10.21
CA LEU A 75 -3.67 -7.36 10.66
C LEU A 75 -2.84 -6.19 11.18
N HIS A 76 -1.83 -6.52 11.97
CA HIS A 76 -0.89 -5.59 12.57
C HIS A 76 0.55 -6.09 12.41
N LEU A 77 1.42 -5.23 11.89
CA LEU A 77 2.85 -5.45 11.81
C LEU A 77 3.52 -4.78 13.00
N GLU A 78 4.12 -5.60 13.87
CA GLU A 78 4.85 -5.16 15.05
C GLU A 78 6.37 -5.30 14.82
N PRO A 79 7.09 -4.20 14.56
CA PRO A 79 8.52 -4.26 14.30
C PRO A 79 9.29 -4.50 15.59
N ARG A 80 10.22 -5.45 15.55
CA ARG A 80 11.16 -5.75 16.64
C ARG A 80 12.59 -5.60 16.11
N PHE A 81 13.59 -5.82 16.99
CA PHE A 81 14.98 -5.82 16.55
C PHE A 81 15.21 -6.92 15.49
N ARG A 82 15.58 -6.51 14.27
CA ARG A 82 15.89 -7.35 13.09
C ARG A 82 14.75 -8.19 12.49
N LEU A 83 13.52 -8.07 12.99
CA LEU A 83 12.36 -8.78 12.44
C LEU A 83 11.07 -7.95 12.57
N VAL A 84 10.02 -8.34 11.86
CA VAL A 84 8.67 -7.79 12.03
C VAL A 84 7.72 -8.96 12.28
N ARG A 85 6.94 -8.90 13.36
CA ARG A 85 5.89 -9.87 13.64
C ARG A 85 4.63 -9.44 12.88
N VAL A 86 3.93 -10.40 12.28
CA VAL A 86 2.62 -10.20 11.68
C VAL A 86 1.60 -10.78 12.64
N LEU A 87 0.67 -9.97 13.10
CA LEU A 87 -0.41 -10.35 14.00
C LEU A 87 -1.75 -10.23 13.28
N ASP A 88 -2.69 -11.13 13.54
CA ASP A 88 -4.08 -10.99 13.11
C ASP A 88 -4.82 -9.92 13.92
N ALA A 89 -6.11 -9.72 13.63
CA ALA A 89 -6.98 -8.79 14.34
C ALA A 89 -7.15 -9.10 15.84
N ASP A 90 -6.98 -10.37 16.24
CA ASP A 90 -7.07 -10.84 17.62
C ASP A 90 -5.72 -10.76 18.36
N GLY A 91 -4.66 -10.32 17.68
CA GLY A 91 -3.30 -10.24 18.21
C GLY A 91 -2.54 -11.57 18.21
N ARG A 92 -3.05 -12.60 17.54
CA ARG A 92 -2.34 -13.89 17.36
C ARG A 92 -1.27 -13.75 16.30
N GLU A 93 -0.13 -14.40 16.51
CA GLU A 93 0.98 -14.37 15.56
C GLU A 93 0.68 -15.20 14.31
N GLU A 94 0.61 -14.52 13.17
CA GLU A 94 0.41 -15.09 11.84
C GLU A 94 1.73 -15.31 11.09
N GLY A 95 2.82 -14.73 11.55
CA GLY A 95 4.14 -14.99 10.97
C GLY A 95 5.20 -13.97 11.34
N ILE A 96 6.40 -14.20 10.82
CA ILE A 96 7.56 -13.33 11.05
C ILE A 96 8.21 -13.00 9.70
N ILE A 97 8.41 -11.71 9.45
CA ILE A 97 9.14 -11.18 8.31
C ILE A 97 10.57 -10.87 8.73
N ARG A 98 11.55 -11.38 7.98
CA ARG A 98 12.99 -11.14 8.21
C ARG A 98 13.68 -10.73 6.92
N SER A 99 14.76 -9.96 7.03
CA SER A 99 15.68 -9.76 5.91
C SER A 99 16.47 -11.04 5.71
N GLU A 100 16.65 -11.46 4.46
CA GLU A 100 17.50 -12.60 4.09
C GLU A 100 18.51 -12.20 3.01
N GLY A 101 19.54 -13.02 2.85
CA GLY A 101 20.59 -12.83 1.86
C GLY A 101 21.77 -11.98 2.34
N ILE A 102 22.78 -11.89 1.47
CA ILE A 102 24.06 -11.23 1.77
C ILE A 102 23.90 -9.70 1.77
N VAL A 103 23.07 -9.16 0.87
CA VAL A 103 22.84 -7.71 0.75
C VAL A 103 21.64 -7.33 1.61
N PRO A 104 21.85 -6.60 2.72
CA PRO A 104 20.75 -6.19 3.58
C PRO A 104 19.75 -5.33 2.80
N GLY A 105 18.48 -5.57 3.04
CA GLY A 105 17.42 -4.69 2.57
C GLY A 105 16.88 -4.97 1.16
N VAL A 106 17.39 -6.00 0.47
CA VAL A 106 16.99 -6.37 -0.90
C VAL A 106 16.02 -7.55 -0.92
N ARG A 107 16.13 -8.49 0.01
CA ARG A 107 15.29 -9.69 0.07
C ARG A 107 14.74 -9.88 1.47
N TYR A 108 13.45 -10.19 1.54
CA TYR A 108 12.73 -10.44 2.78
C TYR A 108 11.89 -11.70 2.65
N VAL A 109 11.78 -12.45 3.73
CA VAL A 109 10.98 -13.67 3.78
C VAL A 109 10.02 -13.57 4.94
N MET A 110 8.73 -13.80 4.66
CA MET A 110 7.76 -14.11 5.69
C MET A 110 7.72 -15.61 5.87
N GLY A 111 7.84 -16.06 7.12
CA GLY A 111 7.66 -17.46 7.48
C GLY A 111 6.65 -17.65 8.59
N ARG A 112 6.00 -18.82 8.60
CA ARG A 112 5.08 -19.29 9.63
C ARG A 112 5.51 -20.70 10.05
N HIS A 113 5.68 -20.93 11.35
CA HIS A 113 6.17 -22.21 11.90
C HIS A 113 7.45 -22.75 11.23
N GLY A 114 8.37 -21.87 10.85
CA GLY A 114 9.64 -22.24 10.20
C GLY A 114 9.57 -22.48 8.69
N ASN A 115 8.36 -22.46 8.10
CA ASN A 115 8.18 -22.61 6.66
C ASN A 115 8.06 -21.23 5.99
N PRO A 116 8.70 -20.99 4.84
CA PRO A 116 8.51 -19.78 4.06
C PRO A 116 7.08 -19.73 3.50
N ILE A 117 6.43 -18.58 3.65
CA ILE A 117 5.09 -18.30 3.11
C ILE A 117 5.20 -17.44 1.86
N TRP A 118 6.09 -16.44 1.87
CA TRP A 118 6.45 -15.70 0.67
C TRP A 118 7.83 -15.08 0.78
N VAL A 119 8.37 -14.74 -0.39
CA VAL A 119 9.62 -13.99 -0.56
C VAL A 119 9.31 -12.68 -1.26
N LEU A 120 9.70 -11.56 -0.64
CA LEU A 120 9.64 -10.23 -1.24
C LEU A 120 11.05 -9.80 -1.64
N SER A 121 11.25 -9.48 -2.91
CA SER A 121 12.52 -9.02 -3.46
C SER A 121 12.39 -7.63 -4.07
N VAL A 122 13.30 -6.72 -3.72
CA VAL A 122 13.44 -5.40 -4.36
C VAL A 122 14.14 -5.62 -5.71
N ARG A 123 13.39 -5.49 -6.82
CA ARG A 123 13.94 -5.68 -8.18
C ARG A 123 14.57 -4.40 -8.73
N SER A 124 14.03 -3.25 -8.36
CA SER A 124 14.59 -1.96 -8.75
C SER A 124 14.27 -0.90 -7.72
N ILE A 125 15.30 -0.35 -7.09
CA ILE A 125 15.17 0.78 -6.19
C ILE A 125 14.73 2.04 -6.95
N VAL A 126 15.31 2.27 -8.14
CA VAL A 126 15.07 3.43 -9.01
C VAL A 126 13.71 3.34 -9.73
N ARG A 127 13.08 2.17 -9.79
CA ARG A 127 11.69 2.04 -10.24
C ARG A 127 10.71 1.72 -9.12
N LYS A 128 11.20 1.65 -7.87
CA LYS A 128 10.41 1.23 -6.68
C LYS A 128 9.61 -0.05 -6.92
N ARG A 129 10.24 -0.97 -7.66
CA ARG A 129 9.65 -2.22 -8.14
C ARG A 129 10.05 -3.39 -7.26
N HIS A 130 9.07 -4.20 -6.90
CA HIS A 130 9.21 -5.37 -6.04
C HIS A 130 8.59 -6.60 -6.70
N THR A 131 9.13 -7.77 -6.40
CA THR A 131 8.50 -9.06 -6.73
C THR A 131 8.14 -9.76 -5.43
N LEU A 132 6.92 -10.27 -5.33
CA LEU A 132 6.46 -11.13 -4.25
C LEU A 132 6.20 -12.52 -4.83
N GLU A 133 6.98 -13.50 -4.37
CA GLU A 133 6.89 -14.91 -4.74
C GLU A 133 6.28 -15.66 -3.55
N PRO A 134 4.98 -15.97 -3.55
CA PRO A 134 4.39 -16.81 -2.52
C PRO A 134 4.83 -18.26 -2.68
N ALA A 135 4.81 -19.03 -1.58
CA ALA A 135 5.09 -20.46 -1.60
C ALA A 135 4.02 -21.25 -2.37
N ASP A 136 2.78 -20.74 -2.38
CA ASP A 136 1.68 -21.23 -3.20
C ASP A 136 0.93 -20.05 -3.85
N GLY A 137 0.50 -20.24 -5.10
CA GLY A 137 -0.20 -19.23 -5.88
C GLY A 137 0.69 -18.40 -6.83
N GLU A 138 0.15 -17.26 -7.26
CA GLU A 138 0.72 -16.45 -8.33
C GLU A 138 1.83 -15.53 -7.83
N THR A 139 2.87 -15.33 -8.64
CA THR A 139 3.89 -14.31 -8.39
C THR A 139 3.35 -12.93 -8.72
N TRP A 140 3.60 -11.97 -7.82
CA TRP A 140 3.17 -10.59 -7.99
C TRP A 140 4.35 -9.68 -8.31
N THR A 141 4.09 -8.67 -9.14
CA THR A 141 4.97 -7.51 -9.30
C THR A 141 4.26 -6.28 -8.75
N PHE A 142 4.94 -5.56 -7.87
CA PHE A 142 4.47 -4.31 -7.29
C PHE A 142 5.32 -3.15 -7.75
N ASP A 143 4.65 -2.09 -8.22
CA ASP A 143 5.23 -0.78 -8.41
C ASP A 143 4.70 0.11 -7.28
N THR A 144 5.57 0.44 -6.32
CA THR A 144 5.23 1.33 -5.19
C THR A 144 5.48 2.80 -5.57
N PRO A 145 4.76 3.77 -4.97
CA PRO A 145 4.90 5.18 -5.31
C PRO A 145 6.34 5.70 -5.11
N PHE A 146 6.85 6.58 -5.99
CA PHE A 146 8.01 7.42 -5.65
C PHE A 146 7.61 8.62 -4.81
N PHE A 147 6.53 9.26 -5.23
CA PHE A 147 5.98 10.45 -4.62
C PHE A 147 4.56 10.16 -4.17
N TRP A 148 4.04 10.98 -3.26
CA TRP A 148 2.72 10.79 -2.66
C TRP A 148 1.56 10.91 -3.68
N TRP A 149 1.77 11.61 -4.80
CA TRP A 149 0.78 11.69 -5.88
C TRP A 149 0.81 10.50 -6.86
N GLN A 150 1.68 9.51 -6.66
CA GLN A 150 1.75 8.31 -7.52
C GLN A 150 0.97 7.14 -6.93
N HIS A 151 0.50 6.26 -7.82
CA HIS A 151 -0.28 5.08 -7.45
C HIS A 151 0.62 3.89 -7.06
N LEU A 152 0.08 3.07 -6.17
CA LEU A 152 0.52 1.70 -5.92
C LEU A 152 -0.19 0.78 -6.90
N THR A 153 0.53 -0.07 -7.60
CA THR A 153 -0.07 -1.11 -8.46
C THR A 153 0.54 -2.46 -8.16
N GLY A 154 -0.31 -3.46 -7.91
CA GLY A 154 0.06 -4.87 -7.84
C GLY A 154 -0.48 -5.62 -9.06
N THR A 155 0.39 -6.34 -9.74
CA THR A 155 0.07 -7.13 -10.93
C THR A 155 0.39 -8.60 -10.71
N ALA A 156 -0.48 -9.48 -11.18
CA ALA A 156 -0.23 -10.91 -11.28
C ALA A 156 -0.43 -11.34 -12.74
N CYS A 157 0.50 -12.13 -13.28
CA CYS A 157 0.53 -12.50 -14.70
C CYS A 157 0.42 -11.29 -15.67
N GLY A 158 0.98 -10.13 -15.27
CA GLY A 158 0.95 -8.90 -16.07
C GLY A 158 -0.36 -8.12 -16.02
N VAL A 159 -1.36 -8.58 -15.26
CA VAL A 159 -2.68 -7.93 -15.14
C VAL A 159 -2.80 -7.24 -13.78
N PRO A 160 -3.29 -5.99 -13.69
CA PRO A 160 -3.56 -5.32 -12.41
C PRO A 160 -4.61 -6.06 -11.60
N LYS A 161 -4.24 -6.46 -10.38
CA LYS A 161 -5.09 -7.13 -9.39
C LYS A 161 -5.16 -6.39 -8.05
N LEU A 162 -4.31 -5.37 -7.89
CA LEU A 162 -4.33 -4.43 -6.78
C LEU A 162 -4.02 -3.04 -7.31
N VAL A 163 -4.81 -2.06 -6.88
CA VAL A 163 -4.53 -0.64 -7.12
C VAL A 163 -4.62 0.12 -5.81
N GLY A 164 -3.86 1.19 -5.67
CA GLY A 164 -3.87 2.00 -4.46
C GLY A 164 -3.18 3.32 -4.65
N TYR A 165 -3.20 4.14 -3.61
CA TYR A 165 -2.57 5.45 -3.59
C TYR A 165 -2.18 5.85 -2.17
N VAL A 166 -1.31 6.85 -2.06
CA VAL A 166 -0.96 7.43 -0.76
C VAL A 166 -2.11 8.33 -0.31
N GLY A 167 -2.63 8.07 0.88
CA GLY A 167 -3.73 8.83 1.47
C GLY A 167 -3.32 10.25 1.88
N PRO A 168 -4.16 10.93 2.69
CA PRO A 168 -3.95 12.32 3.09
C PRO A 168 -2.60 12.59 3.77
N THR A 169 -1.99 11.54 4.32
CA THR A 169 -0.63 11.60 4.83
C THR A 169 0.18 10.43 4.27
N LYS A 170 1.51 10.60 4.19
CA LYS A 170 2.46 9.52 3.84
C LYS A 170 2.36 8.29 4.74
N ARG A 171 1.79 8.45 5.95
CA ARG A 171 1.55 7.36 6.90
C ARG A 171 0.33 6.52 6.55
N VAL A 172 -0.45 6.88 5.52
CA VAL A 172 -1.65 6.15 5.12
C VAL A 172 -1.52 5.74 3.66
N TRP A 173 -1.72 4.46 3.35
CA TRP A 173 -1.92 3.98 1.99
C TRP A 173 -3.32 3.39 1.89
N LEU A 174 -4.04 3.74 0.82
CA LEU A 174 -5.37 3.23 0.48
C LEU A 174 -5.23 2.26 -0.68
N MET A 175 -5.95 1.14 -0.64
CA MET A 175 -5.83 0.10 -1.66
C MET A 175 -7.14 -0.65 -1.89
N TRP A 176 -7.34 -1.09 -3.13
CA TRP A 176 -8.40 -1.95 -3.61
C TRP A 176 -7.76 -3.20 -4.18
N ILE A 177 -8.31 -4.36 -3.81
CA ILE A 177 -7.78 -5.66 -4.21
C ILE A 177 -8.89 -6.42 -4.91
N GLU A 178 -8.54 -7.08 -6.03
CA GLU A 178 -9.46 -7.96 -6.75
C GLU A 178 -10.08 -8.99 -5.79
N PRO A 179 -11.42 -9.17 -5.81
CA PRO A 179 -12.09 -10.12 -4.95
C PRO A 179 -11.48 -11.53 -5.02
N GLY A 180 -11.26 -12.15 -3.85
CA GLY A 180 -10.68 -13.49 -3.76
C GLY A 180 -9.15 -13.53 -3.83
N ARG A 181 -8.49 -12.38 -3.98
CA ARG A 181 -7.03 -12.24 -3.93
C ARG A 181 -6.54 -11.57 -2.65
N ASP A 182 -7.44 -11.03 -1.85
CA ASP A 182 -7.22 -10.25 -0.63
C ASP A 182 -6.84 -11.11 0.59
N THR A 183 -5.79 -11.91 0.45
CA THR A 183 -5.29 -12.76 1.55
C THR A 183 -4.55 -11.94 2.61
N HIS A 184 -4.52 -12.45 3.85
CA HIS A 184 -3.73 -11.85 4.93
C HIS A 184 -2.24 -11.77 4.57
N ASP A 185 -1.70 -12.77 3.87
CA ASP A 185 -0.31 -12.80 3.47
C ASP A 185 0.02 -11.69 2.45
N LEU A 186 -0.89 -11.44 1.49
CA LEU A 186 -0.78 -10.32 0.55
C LEU A 186 -0.84 -8.96 1.27
N LEU A 187 -1.82 -8.80 2.16
CA LEU A 187 -1.98 -7.58 2.96
C LEU A 187 -0.74 -7.32 3.84
N ALA A 188 -0.16 -8.36 4.43
CA ALA A 188 1.07 -8.26 5.23
C ALA A 188 2.26 -7.82 4.38
N ALA A 189 2.40 -8.35 3.16
CA ALA A 189 3.45 -7.93 2.23
C ALA A 189 3.30 -6.45 1.83
N VAL A 190 2.08 -6.00 1.53
CA VAL A 190 1.81 -4.60 1.16
C VAL A 190 2.05 -3.65 2.34
N ALA A 191 1.58 -4.00 3.55
CA ALA A 191 1.85 -3.23 4.75
C ALA A 191 3.35 -3.13 5.06
N PHE A 192 4.10 -4.22 4.83
CA PHE A 192 5.55 -4.21 4.97
C PHE A 192 6.22 -3.28 3.94
N MET A 193 5.76 -3.29 2.68
CA MET A 193 6.23 -2.36 1.65
C MET A 193 5.94 -0.90 2.01
N HIS A 194 4.76 -0.60 2.55
CA HIS A 194 4.39 0.73 3.03
C HIS A 194 5.36 1.22 4.12
N ARG A 195 5.65 0.37 5.12
CA ARG A 195 6.64 0.68 6.16
C ARG A 195 8.02 0.94 5.58
N LYS A 196 8.46 0.10 4.64
CA LYS A 196 9.77 0.24 3.99
C LYS A 196 9.86 1.54 3.21
N TRP A 197 8.77 1.91 2.51
CA TRP A 197 8.67 3.16 1.78
C TRP A 197 8.73 4.38 2.71
N TRP A 198 8.07 4.35 3.86
CA TRP A 198 8.13 5.44 4.85
C TRP A 198 9.53 5.71 5.39
N ARG A 199 10.34 4.66 5.54
CA ARG A 199 11.70 4.76 6.09
C ARG A 199 12.77 5.14 5.06
N TRP A 200 12.40 5.32 3.80
CA TRP A 200 13.31 5.58 2.66
C TRP A 200 13.04 6.95 2.05
#